data_AF-A0A520J7C7-F1
#
_entry.id   AF-A0A520J7C7-F1
#
_cell.length_a   1.000
_cell.length_b   1.000
_cell.length_c   1.000
_cell.angle_alpha   90.00
_cell.angle_beta   90.00
_cell.angle_gamma   90.00
#
_symmetry.space_group_name_H-M   'P 1'
#
loop_
_entity.id
_entity.type
_entity.pdbx_description
1 polymer ?
#
loop_
_entity_poly.entity_id
_entity_poly.type
_entity_poly.pdbx_seq_one_letter_code
_entity_poly.pdbx_strand_id
1 'polypeptide(L)'
;MYKRLVQGFGVSEGRMGRFLVTCMSLGFLLLVAAGIAAAWSTDQNERHTRDVNHTYEVELSIDRARIAIEQGETARRGYLLTGDPVYLTPYRAAMTTLPRAIDRLGVLTSDNPHQQTNIATLRRLTESLAAQRDQTIALAGEAFGQAAERCDVGLLVRIVAG
;
A
#
# COMPACT_ATOMS: atom_id res chain seq x y z
N MET A 1 -83.93 9.52 -30.94
CA MET A 1 -83.01 8.83 -31.87
C MET A 1 -81.53 9.14 -31.55
N TYR A 2 -81.12 9.11 -30.27
CA TYR A 2 -79.72 9.38 -29.85
C TYR A 2 -79.16 8.31 -28.87
N LYS A 3 -80.03 7.50 -28.25
CA LYS A 3 -79.66 6.57 -27.18
C LYS A 3 -78.97 5.26 -27.62
N ARG A 4 -78.69 5.09 -28.93
CA ARG A 4 -78.15 3.85 -29.51
C ARG A 4 -76.71 3.92 -30.01
N LEU A 5 -76.03 5.07 -29.89
CA LEU A 5 -74.67 5.26 -30.39
C LEU A 5 -73.56 5.14 -29.32
N VAL A 6 -73.91 4.92 -28.05
CA VAL A 6 -72.93 4.88 -26.93
C VAL A 6 -72.69 3.47 -26.36
N GLN A 7 -73.35 2.43 -26.90
CA GLN A 7 -73.22 1.05 -26.38
C GLN A 7 -72.09 0.22 -27.04
N GLY A 8 -71.15 0.86 -27.74
CA GLY A 8 -70.10 0.19 -28.52
C GLY A 8 -68.81 -0.18 -27.78
N PHE A 9 -68.64 0.22 -26.51
CA PHE A 9 -67.43 -0.09 -25.73
C PHE A 9 -67.77 -0.81 -24.42
N GLY A 10 -68.58 -1.86 -24.51
CA GLY A 10 -68.79 -2.80 -23.41
C GLY A 10 -67.59 -3.70 -23.23
N VAL A 11 -66.45 -3.16 -22.77
CA VAL A 11 -65.41 -4.01 -22.18
C VAL A 11 -65.92 -4.40 -20.81
N SER A 12 -66.27 -5.68 -20.65
CA SER A 12 -66.67 -6.31 -19.39
C SER A 12 -65.85 -5.76 -18.21
N GLU A 13 -66.54 -5.10 -17.26
CA GLU A 13 -65.94 -4.42 -16.09
C GLU A 13 -64.99 -5.36 -15.32
N GLY A 14 -65.28 -6.66 -15.28
CA GLY A 14 -64.43 -7.67 -14.66
C GLY A 14 -63.21 -8.12 -15.49
N ARG A 15 -63.21 -7.96 -16.81
CA ARG A 15 -62.05 -8.27 -17.68
C ARG A 15 -61.07 -7.08 -17.76
N MET A 16 -61.59 -5.85 -17.80
CA MET A 16 -60.78 -4.63 -17.81
C MET A 16 -60.01 -4.46 -16.49
N GLY A 17 -60.69 -4.68 -15.35
CA GLY A 17 -60.04 -4.59 -14.02
C GLY A 17 -58.91 -5.61 -13.83
N ARG A 18 -59.12 -6.86 -14.26
CA ARG A 18 -58.08 -7.90 -14.23
C ARG A 18 -56.88 -7.54 -15.09
N PHE A 19 -57.11 -7.00 -16.28
CA PHE A 19 -56.04 -6.55 -17.17
C PHE A 19 -55.19 -5.42 -16.55
N LEU A 20 -55.85 -4.39 -16.00
CA LEU A 20 -55.16 -3.29 -15.33
C LEU A 20 -54.33 -3.76 -14.12
N VAL A 21 -54.88 -4.63 -13.28
CA VAL A 21 -54.16 -5.19 -12.13
C VAL A 21 -52.95 -6.03 -12.59
N THR A 22 -53.09 -6.85 -13.64
CA THR A 22 -51.95 -7.61 -14.17
C THR A 22 -50.84 -6.71 -14.70
N CYS A 23 -51.17 -5.62 -15.38
CA CYS A 23 -50.19 -4.65 -15.86
C CYS A 23 -49.48 -3.92 -14.71
N MET A 24 -50.22 -3.53 -13.67
CA MET A 24 -49.65 -2.88 -12.48
C MET A 24 -48.74 -3.83 -11.70
N SER A 25 -49.17 -5.08 -11.47
CA SER A 25 -48.35 -6.08 -10.80
C SER A 25 -47.10 -6.41 -11.60
N LEU A 26 -47.19 -6.52 -12.94
CA LEU A 26 -46.04 -6.74 -13.80
C LEU A 26 -45.05 -5.57 -13.74
N GLY A 27 -45.53 -4.34 -13.81
CA GLY A 27 -44.69 -3.14 -13.68
C GLY A 27 -43.99 -3.07 -12.32
N PHE A 28 -44.71 -3.40 -11.25
CA PHE A 28 -44.13 -3.48 -9.91
C PHE A 28 -43.05 -4.56 -9.81
N LEU A 29 -43.29 -5.74 -10.39
CA LEU A 29 -42.32 -6.84 -10.43
C LEU A 29 -41.04 -6.44 -11.18
N LEU A 30 -41.18 -5.74 -12.30
CA LEU A 30 -40.04 -5.22 -13.06
C LEU A 30 -39.26 -4.16 -12.27
N LEU A 31 -39.94 -3.28 -11.53
CA LEU A 31 -39.26 -2.31 -10.66
C LEU A 31 -38.48 -2.99 -9.53
N VAL A 32 -39.06 -4.00 -8.88
CA VAL A 32 -38.36 -4.78 -7.85
C VAL A 32 -37.15 -5.50 -8.44
N ALA A 33 -37.28 -6.13 -9.61
CA ALA A 33 -36.18 -6.79 -10.29
C ALA A 33 -35.06 -5.80 -10.67
N ALA A 34 -35.40 -4.60 -11.16
CA ALA A 34 -34.44 -3.56 -11.47
C ALA A 34 -33.69 -3.07 -10.20
N GLY A 35 -34.40 -2.92 -9.08
CA GLY A 35 -33.79 -2.58 -7.79
C GLY A 35 -32.80 -3.63 -7.29
N ILE A 36 -33.15 -4.92 -7.40
CA ILE A 36 -32.25 -6.04 -7.05
C ILE A 36 -31.03 -6.06 -7.97
N ALA A 37 -31.24 -5.91 -9.28
CA ALA A 37 -30.15 -5.87 -10.26
C ALA A 37 -29.20 -4.69 -10.02
N ALA A 38 -29.73 -3.51 -9.68
CA ALA A 38 -28.94 -2.34 -9.31
C ALA A 38 -28.11 -2.61 -8.04
N ALA A 39 -28.71 -3.20 -7.01
CA ALA A 39 -28.00 -3.56 -5.77
C ALA A 39 -26.87 -4.57 -6.02
N TRP A 40 -27.09 -5.59 -6.85
CA TRP A 40 -26.05 -6.55 -7.24
C TRP A 40 -24.94 -5.90 -8.08
N SER A 41 -25.28 -4.98 -8.98
CA SER A 41 -24.32 -4.24 -9.79
C SER A 41 -23.40 -3.35 -8.92
N THR A 42 -23.98 -2.68 -7.92
CA THR A 42 -23.21 -1.89 -6.95
C THR A 42 -22.25 -2.75 -6.13
N ASP A 43 -22.68 -3.93 -5.64
CA ASP A 43 -21.81 -4.84 -4.88
C ASP A 43 -20.63 -5.36 -5.71
N GLN A 44 -20.83 -5.66 -7.00
CA GLN A 44 -19.72 -6.07 -7.88
C GLN A 44 -18.72 -4.94 -8.14
N ASN A 45 -19.21 -3.69 -8.29
CA ASN A 45 -18.34 -2.54 -8.50
C ASN A 45 -17.48 -2.21 -7.27
N GLU A 46 -18.00 -2.46 -6.07
CA GLU A 46 -17.24 -2.33 -4.82
C GLU A 46 -16.14 -3.38 -4.65
N ARG A 47 -16.34 -4.61 -5.17
CA ARG A 47 -15.33 -5.66 -5.15
C ARG A 47 -14.14 -5.34 -6.05
N HIS A 48 -14.39 -4.92 -7.29
CA HIS A 48 -13.33 -4.50 -8.22
C HIS A 48 -12.52 -3.31 -7.70
N THR A 49 -13.19 -2.34 -7.05
CA THR A 49 -12.50 -1.19 -6.45
C THR A 49 -11.64 -1.61 -5.26
N ARG A 50 -12.09 -2.56 -4.43
CA ARG A 50 -11.32 -3.10 -3.31
C ARG A 50 -10.06 -3.84 -3.76
N ASP A 51 -10.15 -4.67 -4.80
CA ASP A 51 -9.01 -5.47 -5.28
C ASP A 51 -7.92 -4.60 -5.91
N VAL A 52 -8.32 -3.55 -6.64
CA VAL A 52 -7.40 -2.55 -7.20
C VAL A 52 -6.70 -1.77 -6.09
N ASN A 53 -7.46 -1.25 -5.11
CA ASN A 53 -6.88 -0.54 -3.97
C ASN A 53 -5.92 -1.42 -3.16
N HIS A 54 -6.28 -2.69 -2.98
CA HIS A 54 -5.41 -3.66 -2.30
C HIS A 54 -4.09 -3.86 -3.04
N THR A 55 -4.13 -4.04 -4.36
CA THR A 55 -2.94 -4.18 -5.19
C THR A 55 -2.04 -2.94 -5.08
N TYR A 56 -2.61 -1.74 -5.13
CA TYR A 56 -1.87 -0.49 -4.92
C TYR A 56 -1.26 -0.39 -3.51
N GLU A 57 -1.95 -0.83 -2.46
CA GLU A 57 -1.39 -0.84 -1.10
C GLU A 57 -0.17 -1.76 -0.98
N VAL A 58 -0.20 -2.92 -1.64
CA VAL A 58 0.92 -3.85 -1.70
C VAL A 58 2.10 -3.21 -2.45
N GLU A 59 1.87 -2.67 -3.65
CA GLU A 59 2.89 -1.99 -4.46
C GLU A 59 3.56 -0.84 -3.70
N LEU A 60 2.75 0.02 -3.08
CA LEU A 60 3.24 1.14 -2.28
C LEU A 60 4.10 0.68 -1.08
N SER A 61 3.75 -0.47 -0.48
CA SER A 61 4.52 -1.03 0.63
C SER A 61 5.85 -1.63 0.16
N ILE A 62 5.90 -2.23 -1.04
CA ILE A 62 7.14 -2.66 -1.70
C ILE A 62 8.03 -1.45 -1.99
N ASP A 63 7.48 -0.40 -2.59
CA ASP A 63 8.24 0.80 -2.94
C ASP A 63 8.82 1.50 -1.71
N ARG A 64 8.05 1.59 -0.62
CA ARG A 64 8.56 2.12 0.66
C ARG A 64 9.75 1.32 1.19
N ALA A 65 9.69 -0.01 1.12
CA ALA A 65 10.80 -0.87 1.54
C ALA A 65 12.03 -0.62 0.66
N ARG A 66 11.84 -0.55 -0.67
CA ARG A 66 12.92 -0.29 -1.64
C ARG A 66 13.58 1.07 -1.41
N ILE A 67 12.78 2.13 -1.28
CA ILE A 67 13.26 3.49 -1.02
C ILE A 67 14.05 3.53 0.29
N ALA A 68 13.57 2.88 1.35
CA ALA A 68 14.30 2.82 2.62
C ALA A 68 15.67 2.16 2.46
N ILE A 69 15.77 1.05 1.72
CA ILE A 69 17.06 0.38 1.44
C ILE A 69 18.01 1.31 0.69
N GLU A 70 17.52 2.01 -0.34
CA GLU A 70 18.30 2.92 -1.17
C GLU A 70 18.81 4.14 -0.39
N GLN A 71 17.92 4.81 0.35
CA GLN A 71 18.28 5.96 1.17
C GLN A 71 19.26 5.57 2.28
N GLY A 72 19.07 4.41 2.90
CA GLY A 72 20.01 3.85 3.87
C GLY A 72 21.39 3.62 3.26
N GLU A 73 21.49 3.01 2.09
CA GLU A 73 22.78 2.78 1.43
C GLU A 73 23.48 4.09 1.03
N THR A 74 22.72 5.04 0.48
CA THR A 74 23.23 6.36 0.10
C THR A 74 23.78 7.10 1.31
N ALA A 75 23.02 7.15 2.40
CA ALA A 75 23.44 7.74 3.66
C ALA A 75 24.69 7.06 4.23
N ARG A 76 24.70 5.72 4.28
CA ARG A 76 25.87 4.96 4.74
C ARG A 76 27.13 5.30 3.95
N ARG A 77 27.04 5.34 2.62
CA ARG A 77 28.19 5.71 1.77
C ARG A 77 28.65 7.14 2.03
N GLY A 78 27.73 8.08 2.25
CA GLY A 78 28.05 9.44 2.65
C GLY A 78 28.93 9.48 3.92
N TYR A 79 28.54 8.72 4.95
CA TYR A 79 29.35 8.59 6.16
C TYR A 79 30.71 7.93 5.90
N LEU A 80 30.74 6.81 5.16
CA LEU A 80 32.00 6.10 4.87
C LEU A 80 32.99 6.91 4.05
N LEU A 81 32.52 7.85 3.22
CA LEU A 81 33.37 8.69 2.39
C LEU A 81 33.87 9.95 3.10
N THR A 82 33.08 10.49 4.03
CA THR A 82 33.35 11.81 4.63
C THR A 82 33.70 11.76 6.11
N GLY A 83 33.30 10.71 6.82
CA GLY A 83 33.34 10.63 8.27
C GLY A 83 32.32 11.53 8.98
N ASP A 84 31.48 12.28 8.25
CA ASP A 84 30.54 13.23 8.85
C ASP A 84 29.32 12.51 9.46
N PRO A 85 29.11 12.60 10.79
CA PRO A 85 27.99 11.97 11.47
C PRO A 85 26.60 12.41 10.98
N VAL A 86 26.48 13.54 10.26
CA VAL A 86 25.20 14.01 9.70
C VAL A 86 24.51 12.95 8.84
N TYR A 87 25.29 12.13 8.13
CA TYR A 87 24.80 11.06 7.27
C TYR A 87 24.26 9.85 8.06
N LEU A 88 24.56 9.73 9.36
CA LEU A 88 24.01 8.64 10.19
C LEU A 88 22.53 8.85 10.53
N THR A 89 22.04 10.09 10.51
CA THR A 89 20.63 10.41 10.76
C THR A 89 19.70 9.78 9.72
N PRO A 90 19.86 10.03 8.40
CA PRO A 90 19.03 9.40 7.38
C PRO A 90 19.24 7.87 7.30
N TYR A 91 20.45 7.37 7.61
CA TYR A 91 20.69 5.92 7.69
C TYR A 91 19.83 5.27 8.78
N ARG A 92 19.84 5.81 10.01
CA ARG A 92 19.05 5.28 11.11
C ARG A 92 17.56 5.35 10.80
N ALA A 93 17.08 6.46 10.22
CA ALA A 93 15.68 6.60 9.82
C ALA A 93 15.24 5.52 8.81
N ALA A 94 16.10 5.20 7.84
CA ALA A 94 15.88 4.10 6.90
C ALA A 94 15.79 2.73 7.60
N MET A 95 16.69 2.46 8.56
CA MET A 95 16.69 1.20 9.32
C MET A 95 15.46 1.03 10.22
N THR A 96 14.82 2.12 10.65
CA THR A 96 13.54 2.06 11.38
C THR A 96 12.34 1.88 10.45
N THR A 97 12.42 2.40 9.22
CA THR A 97 11.31 2.40 8.25
C THR A 97 11.18 1.05 7.54
N LEU A 98 12.30 0.43 7.19
CA LEU A 98 12.33 -0.82 6.43
C LEU A 98 11.56 -1.98 7.10
N PRO A 99 11.78 -2.31 8.40
CA PRO A 99 11.04 -3.38 9.06
C PRO A 99 9.52 -3.13 9.04
N ARG A 100 9.08 -1.89 9.27
CA ARG A 100 7.66 -1.52 9.25
C ARG A 100 7.03 -1.72 7.88
N ALA A 101 7.75 -1.40 6.81
CA ALA A 101 7.27 -1.62 5.44
C ALA A 101 7.12 -3.13 5.14
N ILE A 102 8.07 -3.95 5.58
CA ILE A 102 8.02 -5.42 5.45
C ILE A 102 6.87 -6.00 6.28
N ASP A 103 6.66 -5.52 7.51
CA ASP A 103 5.55 -5.95 8.36
C ASP A 103 4.20 -5.62 7.72
N ARG A 104 4.07 -4.43 7.12
CA ARG A 104 2.86 -4.04 6.40
C ARG A 104 2.61 -4.95 5.19
N LEU A 105 3.64 -5.31 4.43
CA LEU A 105 3.52 -6.31 3.36
C LEU A 105 3.06 -7.67 3.88
N GLY A 106 3.57 -8.09 5.03
CA GLY A 106 3.14 -9.30 5.73
C GLY A 106 1.65 -9.31 6.03
N VAL A 107 1.12 -8.19 6.55
CA VAL A 107 -0.31 -8.05 6.83
C VAL A 107 -1.14 -8.06 5.54
N LEU A 108 -0.72 -7.30 4.53
CA LEU A 108 -1.46 -7.17 3.28
C LEU A 108 -1.53 -8.49 2.51
N THR A 109 -0.52 -9.35 2.60
CA THR A 109 -0.46 -10.62 1.85
C THR A 109 -0.69 -11.84 2.74
N SER A 110 -1.41 -11.67 3.86
CA SER A 110 -1.64 -12.70 4.88
C SER A 110 -2.42 -13.92 4.38
N ASP A 111 -3.19 -13.75 3.32
CA ASP A 111 -3.96 -14.77 2.61
C ASP A 111 -3.13 -15.63 1.66
N ASN A 112 -1.87 -15.25 1.38
CA ASN A 112 -1.02 -15.91 0.40
C ASN A 112 0.21 -16.58 1.06
N PRO A 113 0.19 -17.91 1.26
CA PRO A 113 1.29 -18.65 1.91
C PRO A 113 2.65 -18.51 1.21
N HIS A 114 2.65 -18.40 -0.12
CA HIS A 114 3.88 -18.17 -0.88
C HIS A 114 4.47 -16.79 -0.58
N GLN A 115 3.62 -15.75 -0.51
CA GLN A 115 4.09 -14.41 -0.14
C GLN A 115 4.57 -14.34 1.30
N GLN A 116 3.92 -15.03 2.24
CA GLN A 116 4.40 -15.13 3.62
C GLN A 116 5.80 -15.75 3.70
N THR A 117 6.07 -16.78 2.89
CA THR A 117 7.40 -17.40 2.79
C THR A 117 8.44 -16.42 2.23
N ASN A 118 8.07 -15.65 1.21
CA ASN A 118 8.93 -14.61 0.63
C ASN A 118 9.22 -13.49 1.64
N ILE A 119 8.22 -13.05 2.41
CA ILE A 119 8.37 -12.02 3.44
C ILE A 119 9.27 -12.49 4.57
N ALA A 120 9.12 -13.73 5.02
CA ALA A 120 10.03 -14.31 6.03
C ALA A 120 11.48 -14.35 5.53
N THR A 121 11.67 -14.67 4.24
CA THR A 121 13.00 -14.64 3.60
C THR A 121 13.54 -13.22 3.50
N LEU A 122 12.72 -12.27 3.03
CA LEU A 122 13.07 -10.86 2.91
C LEU A 122 13.48 -10.29 4.27
N ARG A 123 12.71 -10.55 5.32
CA ARG A 123 13.01 -10.11 6.69
C ARG A 123 14.41 -10.56 7.13
N ARG A 124 14.70 -11.86 7.04
CA ARG A 124 16.03 -12.41 7.40
C ARG A 124 17.16 -11.76 6.60
N LEU A 125 16.97 -11.58 5.28
CA LEU A 125 17.98 -10.95 4.43
C LEU A 125 18.22 -9.49 4.80
N THR A 126 17.15 -8.74 5.09
CA THR A 126 17.27 -7.33 5.48
C THR A 126 17.88 -7.13 6.87
N GLU A 127 17.59 -8.02 7.82
CA GLU A 127 18.20 -8.01 9.15
C GLU A 127 19.71 -8.31 9.07
N SER A 128 20.09 -9.33 8.30
CA SER A 128 21.50 -9.67 8.05
C SER A 128 22.24 -8.51 7.39
N LEU A 129 21.63 -7.88 6.38
CA LEU A 129 22.21 -6.73 5.69
C LEU A 129 22.37 -5.52 6.62
N ALA A 130 21.39 -5.24 7.49
CA ALA A 130 21.47 -4.16 8.46
C ALA A 130 22.63 -4.38 9.44
N ALA A 131 22.74 -5.59 9.99
CA ALA A 131 23.82 -5.95 10.91
C ALA A 131 25.22 -5.77 10.27
N GLN A 132 25.39 -6.23 9.02
CA GLN A 132 26.65 -6.07 8.28
C GLN A 132 27.00 -4.59 8.07
N ARG A 133 26.00 -3.76 7.75
CA ARG A 133 26.18 -2.33 7.52
C ARG A 133 26.53 -1.58 8.80
N ASP A 134 25.88 -1.91 9.91
CA ASP A 134 26.17 -1.34 11.23
C ASP A 134 27.61 -1.64 11.65
N GLN A 135 28.09 -2.87 11.41
CA GLN A 135 29.49 -3.22 11.64
C GLN A 135 30.45 -2.34 10.82
N THR A 136 30.13 -2.10 9.54
CA THR A 136 31.00 -1.28 8.68
C THR A 136 31.01 0.18 9.12
N ILE A 137 29.87 0.71 9.57
CA ILE A 137 29.77 2.06 10.15
C ILE A 137 30.63 2.17 11.41
N ALA A 138 30.55 1.17 12.30
CA ALA A 138 31.35 1.15 13.54
C ALA A 138 32.86 1.18 13.24
N LEU A 139 33.32 0.29 12.34
CA LEU A 139 34.73 0.23 11.93
C LEU A 139 35.20 1.53 11.29
N ALA A 140 34.37 2.17 10.48
CA ALA A 140 34.71 3.46 9.88
C ALA A 140 34.82 4.57 10.94
N GLY A 141 33.92 4.61 11.91
CA GLY A 141 33.97 5.57 13.01
C GLY A 141 35.25 5.46 13.83
N GLU A 142 35.70 4.25 14.12
CA GLU A 142 36.98 4.00 14.78
C GLU A 142 38.16 4.50 13.93
N ALA A 143 38.16 4.21 12.63
CA ALA A 143 39.22 4.64 11.72
C ALA A 143 39.32 6.17 11.61
N PHE A 144 38.18 6.87 11.50
CA PHE A 144 38.15 8.34 11.49
C PHE A 144 38.61 8.95 12.81
N GLY A 145 38.23 8.35 13.95
CA GLY A 145 38.72 8.77 15.27
C GLY A 145 40.24 8.68 15.40
N GLN A 146 40.82 7.54 14.99
CA GLN A 146 42.28 7.36 15.01
C GLN A 146 43.02 8.31 14.06
N ALA A 147 42.44 8.61 12.90
CA ALA A 147 43.03 9.56 11.95
C ALA A 147 43.06 10.98 12.52
N ALA A 148 42.00 11.40 13.22
CA ALA A 148 41.94 12.70 13.88
C ALA A 148 43.01 12.83 14.99
N GLU A 149 43.15 11.81 15.83
CA GLU A 149 44.16 11.79 16.91
C GLU A 149 45.60 11.83 16.35
N ARG A 150 45.89 11.10 15.28
CA ARG A 150 47.22 11.14 14.62
C ARG A 150 47.56 12.50 14.03
N CYS A 151 46.57 13.18 13.43
CA CYS A 151 46.78 14.53 12.89
C CYS A 151 47.05 15.55 13.99
N ASP A 152 46.37 15.45 15.13
CA ASP A 152 46.57 16.36 16.27
C ASP A 152 47.97 16.18 16.89
N VAL A 153 48.38 14.93 17.12
CA VAL A 153 49.74 14.62 17.61
C VAL A 153 50.81 15.03 16.60
N GLY A 154 50.61 14.78 15.30
CA GLY A 154 51.54 15.18 14.24
C GLY A 154 51.68 16.70 14.12
N LEU A 155 50.60 17.45 14.32
CA LEU A 155 50.61 18.92 14.34
C LEU A 155 51.37 19.45 15.56
N LEU A 156 51.10 18.90 16.75
CA LEU A 156 51.81 19.30 17.98
C LEU A 156 53.31 19.00 17.91
N VAL A 157 53.71 17.82 17.43
CA VAL A 157 55.14 17.49 17.25
C VAL A 157 55.81 18.44 16.26
N ARG A 158 55.12 18.81 15.18
CA ARG A 158 55.65 19.72 14.16
C ARG A 158 55.72 21.18 14.62
N ILE A 159 54.85 21.60 15.54
CA ILE A 159 54.90 22.92 16.19
C ILE A 159 56.01 22.99 17.24
N VAL A 160 56.26 21.91 17.99
CA VAL A 160 57.28 21.89 19.07
C VAL A 160 58.70 21.62 18.55
N ALA A 161 58.85 20.95 17.40
CA ALA A 161 60.15 20.62 16.82
C ALA A 161 60.68 21.65 15.79
N GLY A 162 60.00 22.79 15.60
CA GLY A 162 60.43 23.90 14.74
C GLY A 162 60.58 25.19 15.53
#